data_AF-A0A929WUY3-F1
#
_entry.id   AF-A0A929WUY3-F1
#
_cell.length_a   1.000
_cell.length_b   1.000
_cell.length_c   1.000
_cell.angle_alpha   90.00
_cell.angle_beta   90.00
_cell.angle_gamma   90.00
#
_symmetry.space_group_name_H-M   'P 1'
#
loop_
_entity.id
_entity.type
_entity.pdbx_description
1 polymer ?
#
loop_
_entity_poly.entity_id
_entity_poly.type
_entity_poly.pdbx_seq_one_letter_code
_entity_poly.pdbx_strand_id
1 'polypeptide(L)'
;MESRSELIAQINDLHEENEHQKIIALIERQPPESIDYELTGLLARAYINYAQPYMDSFREHISHAVDLLRGIEAEGMADPGWYYRIGCALYWL
;
A
#
# COMPACT_ATOMS: atom_id res chain seq x y z
N MET A 1 -15.51 -14.88 8.95
CA MET A 1 -14.43 -13.88 8.85
C MET A 1 -13.36 -14.50 7.98
N GLU A 2 -12.95 -13.80 6.93
CA GLU A 2 -11.78 -14.20 6.14
C GLU A 2 -10.56 -14.19 7.05
N SER A 3 -9.73 -15.23 6.95
CA SER A 3 -8.48 -15.32 7.69
C SER A 3 -7.44 -14.35 7.12
N ARG A 4 -6.44 -14.00 7.91
CA ARG A 4 -5.34 -13.12 7.47
C ARG A 4 -4.70 -13.62 6.17
N SER A 5 -4.44 -14.92 6.07
CA SER A 5 -3.79 -15.51 4.89
C SER A 5 -4.66 -15.43 3.64
N GLU A 6 -5.98 -15.60 3.78
CA GLU A 6 -6.93 -15.45 2.66
C GLU A 6 -6.99 -14.00 2.17
N LEU A 7 -7.04 -13.03 3.09
CA LEU A 7 -7.00 -11.61 2.73
C LEU A 7 -5.72 -11.24 1.96
N ILE A 8 -4.56 -11.71 2.42
CA ILE A 8 -3.28 -11.45 1.75
C ILE A 8 -3.22 -12.14 0.38
N ALA A 9 -3.74 -13.37 0.26
CA ALA A 9 -3.84 -14.05 -1.03
C ALA A 9 -4.72 -13.24 -2.00
N GLN A 10 -5.88 -12.78 -1.57
CA GLN A 10 -6.77 -11.94 -2.37
C GLN A 10 -6.09 -10.63 -2.82
N ILE A 11 -5.34 -9.97 -1.93
CA ILE A 11 -4.57 -8.76 -2.27
C ILE A 11 -3.52 -9.06 -3.34
N ASN A 12 -2.87 -10.22 -3.29
CA ASN A 12 -1.87 -10.61 -4.27
C ASN A 12 -2.49 -10.95 -5.63
N ASP A 13 -3.61 -11.68 -5.66
CA ASP A 13 -4.35 -11.98 -6.89
C ASP A 13 -4.78 -10.67 -7.58
N LEU A 14 -5.39 -9.74 -6.82
CA LEU A 14 -5.76 -8.41 -7.34
C LEU A 14 -4.55 -7.61 -7.81
N HIS A 15 -3.37 -7.79 -7.19
CA HIS A 15 -2.16 -7.09 -7.61
C HIS A 15 -1.66 -7.61 -8.96
N GLU A 16 -1.68 -8.92 -9.18
CA GLU A 16 -1.33 -9.55 -10.45
C GLU A 16 -2.29 -9.14 -11.58
N GLU A 17 -3.56 -8.92 -11.26
CA GLU A 17 -4.59 -8.41 -12.17
C GLU A 17 -4.51 -6.89 -12.42
N ASN A 18 -3.58 -6.17 -11.80
CA ASN A 18 -3.47 -4.69 -11.81
C ASN A 18 -4.69 -3.96 -11.23
N GLU A 19 -5.47 -4.62 -10.37
CA GLU A 19 -6.69 -4.10 -9.76
C GLU A 19 -6.40 -3.31 -8.47
N HIS A 20 -5.47 -2.35 -8.55
CA HIS A 20 -4.93 -1.65 -7.38
C HIS A 20 -5.97 -0.82 -6.61
N GLN A 21 -6.96 -0.26 -7.32
CA GLN A 21 -8.07 0.44 -6.68
C GLN A 21 -8.92 -0.48 -5.79
N LYS A 22 -9.08 -1.75 -6.19
CA LYS A 22 -9.81 -2.75 -5.39
C LYS A 22 -9.01 -3.11 -4.14
N ILE A 23 -7.69 -3.20 -4.23
CA ILE A 23 -6.81 -3.43 -3.08
C ILE A 23 -6.95 -2.30 -2.06
N ILE A 24 -6.89 -1.03 -2.52
CA ILE A 24 -7.08 0.14 -1.65
C ILE A 24 -8.42 0.03 -0.91
N ALA A 25 -9.51 -0.12 -1.65
CA ALA A 25 -10.85 -0.23 -1.07
C ALA A 25 -11.00 -1.44 -0.12
N LEU A 26 -10.32 -2.55 -0.40
CA LEU A 26 -10.35 -3.75 0.43
C LEU A 26 -9.65 -3.55 1.77
N ILE A 27 -8.47 -2.90 1.76
CA ILE A 27 -7.69 -2.66 2.97
C ILE A 27 -8.32 -1.53 3.81
N GLU A 28 -8.75 -0.42 3.20
CA GLU A 28 -9.35 0.70 3.94
C GLU A 28 -10.69 0.35 4.63
N ARG A 29 -11.35 -0.72 4.19
CA ARG A 29 -12.57 -1.24 4.84
C ARG A 29 -12.29 -2.07 6.08
N GLN A 30 -11.05 -2.47 6.31
CA GLN A 30 -10.69 -3.23 7.49
C GLN A 30 -10.75 -2.32 8.73
N PRO A 31 -11.01 -2.88 9.93
CA PRO A 31 -10.87 -2.14 11.17
C PRO A 31 -9.46 -1.55 11.32
N PRO A 32 -9.28 -0.30 11.78
CA PRO A 32 -7.96 0.30 11.94
C PRO A 32 -7.01 -0.55 12.78
N GLU A 33 -7.52 -1.30 13.76
CA GLU A 33 -6.73 -2.16 14.64
C GLU A 33 -6.17 -3.40 13.94
N SER A 34 -6.71 -3.78 12.78
CA SER A 34 -6.19 -4.90 11.99
C SER A 34 -5.18 -4.48 10.92
N ILE A 35 -5.01 -3.17 10.69
CA ILE A 35 -4.02 -2.60 9.77
C ILE A 35 -2.65 -2.58 10.46
N ASP A 36 -1.92 -3.68 10.30
CA ASP A 36 -0.57 -3.86 10.80
C ASP A 36 0.48 -3.45 9.74
N TYR A 37 1.75 -3.71 10.06
CA TYR A 37 2.89 -3.42 9.19
C TYR A 37 2.70 -3.96 7.76
N GLU A 38 2.28 -5.22 7.63
CA GLU A 38 2.14 -5.87 6.32
C GLU A 38 1.04 -5.21 5.49
N LEU A 39 -0.16 -5.00 6.06
CA LEU A 39 -1.25 -4.33 5.34
C LEU A 39 -0.94 -2.87 5.02
N THR A 40 -0.24 -2.16 5.91
CA THR A 40 0.19 -0.78 5.65
C THR A 40 1.13 -0.73 4.44
N GLY A 41 2.11 -1.63 4.38
CA GLY A 41 3.02 -1.73 3.23
C GLY A 41 2.33 -2.12 1.93
N LEU A 42 1.34 -3.02 1.98
CA LEU A 42 0.55 -3.43 0.81
C LEU A 42 -0.38 -2.32 0.33
N LEU A 43 -0.97 -1.55 1.25
CA LEU A 43 -1.79 -0.38 0.95
C LEU A 43 -0.96 0.70 0.26
N ALA A 44 0.22 1.02 0.82
CA ALA A 44 1.14 1.97 0.18
C ALA A 44 1.55 1.53 -1.22
N ARG A 45 1.86 0.23 -1.42
CA ARG A 45 2.12 -0.33 -2.77
C ARG A 45 0.93 -0.11 -3.70
N ALA A 46 -0.28 -0.36 -3.24
CA ALA A 46 -1.49 -0.21 -4.05
C ALA A 46 -1.69 1.26 -4.46
N TYR A 47 -1.50 2.22 -3.55
CA TYR A 47 -1.54 3.65 -3.89
C TYR A 47 -0.47 4.05 -4.90
N ILE A 48 0.77 3.60 -4.73
CA ILE A 48 1.87 3.90 -5.66
C ILE A 48 1.53 3.42 -7.07
N ASN A 49 0.99 2.20 -7.22
CA ASN A 49 0.69 1.64 -8.53
C ASN A 49 -0.63 2.17 -9.12
N TYR A 50 -1.60 2.52 -8.28
CA TYR A 50 -2.86 3.13 -8.72
C TYR A 50 -2.65 4.56 -9.23
N ALA A 51 -1.76 5.32 -8.59
CA ALA A 51 -1.47 6.69 -8.95
C ALA A 51 -0.88 6.77 -10.37
N GLN A 52 -1.60 7.40 -11.29
CA GLN A 52 -1.13 7.66 -12.65
C GLN A 52 -0.87 9.15 -12.86
N PRO A 53 0.23 9.56 -13.54
CA PRO A 53 0.62 10.98 -13.66
C PRO A 53 -0.42 11.92 -14.29
N TYR A 54 -1.38 11.36 -15.03
CA TYR A 54 -2.47 12.12 -15.64
C TYR A 54 -3.68 12.35 -14.71
N MET A 55 -3.70 11.74 -13.51
CA MET A 55 -4.76 11.95 -12.53
C MET A 55 -4.51 13.23 -11.75
N ASP A 56 -5.54 14.06 -11.55
CA ASP A 56 -5.43 15.26 -10.69
C ASP A 56 -5.01 14.92 -9.25
N SER A 57 -5.40 13.73 -8.80
CA SER A 57 -5.07 13.16 -7.48
C SER A 57 -3.74 12.42 -7.44
N PHE A 58 -2.92 12.43 -8.50
CA PHE A 58 -1.64 11.71 -8.55
C PHE A 58 -0.76 12.03 -7.34
N ARG A 59 -0.51 13.32 -7.10
CA ARG A 59 0.36 13.77 -5.99
C ARG A 59 -0.21 13.42 -4.63
N GLU A 60 -1.54 13.45 -4.47
CA GLU A 60 -2.21 13.10 -3.23
C GLU A 60 -2.02 11.62 -2.90
N HIS A 61 -2.25 10.73 -3.87
CA HIS A 61 -2.03 9.29 -3.69
C HIS A 61 -0.56 8.95 -3.38
N ILE A 62 0.39 9.59 -4.07
CA ILE A 62 1.82 9.38 -3.79
C ILE A 62 2.20 9.91 -2.40
N SER A 63 1.73 11.11 -2.02
CA SER A 63 1.97 11.67 -0.69
C SER A 63 1.42 10.76 0.40
N HIS A 64 0.20 10.25 0.20
CA HIS A 64 -0.42 9.33 1.15
C HIS A 64 0.35 8.01 1.28
N ALA A 65 0.87 7.47 0.18
CA ALA A 65 1.75 6.29 0.23
C ALA A 65 3.04 6.56 1.03
N VAL A 66 3.63 7.75 0.88
CA VAL A 66 4.80 8.17 1.68
C VAL A 66 4.46 8.26 3.17
N ASP A 67 3.32 8.87 3.52
CA ASP A 67 2.88 9.00 4.91
C ASP A 67 2.64 7.63 5.56
N LEU A 68 1.97 6.71 4.86
CA LEU A 68 1.79 5.33 5.31
C LEU A 68 3.13 4.65 5.61
N LEU A 69 4.08 4.73 4.67
CA LEU A 69 5.39 4.09 4.81
C LEU A 69 6.25 4.73 5.91
N ARG A 70 6.16 6.05 6.10
CA ARG A 70 6.82 6.75 7.21
C ARG A 70 6.23 6.35 8.56
N GLY A 71 4.93 6.09 8.62
CA GLY A 71 4.26 5.60 9.83
C GLY A 71 4.78 4.26 10.34
N ILE A 72 5.34 3.43 9.45
CA ILE A 72 5.89 2.10 9.76
C ILE A 72 7.42 2.02 9.57
N GLU A 73 8.11 3.15 9.64
CA GLU A 73 9.56 3.22 9.40
C GLU A 73 10.38 2.40 10.41
N ALA A 74 9.96 2.35 11.69
CA ALA A 74 10.70 1.65 12.73
C ALA A 74 10.83 0.14 12.44
N GLU A 75 9.74 -0.51 12.06
CA GLU A 75 9.73 -1.90 11.58
C GLU A 75 10.38 -2.03 10.20
N GLY A 76 10.15 -1.05 9.32
CA GLY A 76 10.63 -1.04 7.93
C GLY A 76 12.14 -1.00 7.77
N MET A 77 12.90 -0.48 8.74
CA MET A 77 14.37 -0.48 8.70
C MET A 77 14.99 -1.88 8.63
N ALA A 78 14.26 -2.92 9.03
CA ALA A 78 14.69 -4.32 8.92
C ALA A 78 14.21 -5.02 7.63
N ASP A 79 13.42 -4.36 6.79
CA ASP A 79 12.79 -4.92 5.59
C ASP A 79 13.26 -4.21 4.30
N PRO A 80 14.03 -4.89 3.44
CA PRO A 80 14.42 -4.34 2.13
C PRO A 80 13.23 -3.93 1.25
N GLY A 81 12.09 -4.62 1.38
CA GLY A 81 10.87 -4.30 0.65
C GLY A 81 10.27 -2.97 1.06
N TRP A 82 10.44 -2.52 2.31
CA TRP A 82 10.04 -1.18 2.74
C TRP A 82 10.84 -0.11 2.02
N TYR A 83 12.18 -0.26 1.98
CA TYR A 83 13.07 0.67 1.27
C TYR A 83 12.73 0.80 -0.21
N TYR A 84 12.38 -0.32 -0.86
CA TYR A 84 11.92 -0.29 -2.25
C TYR A 84 10.65 0.56 -2.40
N ARG A 85 9.63 0.31 -1.56
CA ARG A 85 8.35 1.04 -1.64
C ARG A 85 8.51 2.53 -1.35
N ILE A 86 9.23 2.91 -0.29
CA ILE A 86 9.42 4.32 0.06
C ILE A 86 10.30 5.03 -0.97
N GLY A 87 11.32 4.35 -1.50
CA GLY A 87 12.14 4.87 -2.60
C GLY A 87 11.32 5.15 -3.86
N CYS A 88 10.45 4.21 -4.25
CA CYS A 88 9.53 4.41 -5.37
C CYS A 88 8.56 5.57 -5.14
N ALA A 89 7.96 5.66 -3.94
CA ALA A 89 7.04 6.74 -3.62
C ALA A 89 7.74 8.11 -3.66
N LEU A 90 8.93 8.23 -3.06
CA LEU A 90 9.72 9.47 -3.05
C LEU A 90 10.23 9.87 -4.44
N TYR A 91 10.47 8.92 -5.34
CA TYR A 91 10.81 9.23 -6.73
C TYR A 91 9.68 9.97 -7.46
N TRP A 92 8.42 9.64 -7.15
CA TRP A 92 7.23 10.22 -7.79
C TRP A 92 6.65 11.45 -7.08
N LEU A 93 7.10 11.77 -5.87
CA LEU A 93 6.57 12.86 -5.03
C LEU A 93 7.05 14.25 -5.47
#